data_AF-A0AB38HVQ5-F1
#
_entry.id   AF-A0AB38HVQ5-F1
#
_cell.length_a   1.000
_cell.length_b   1.000
_cell.length_c   1.000
_cell.angle_alpha   90.00
_cell.angle_beta   90.00
_cell.angle_gamma   90.00
#
_symmetry.space_group_name_H-M   'P 1'
#
loop_
_entity.id
_entity.type
_entity.pdbx_description
1 polymer ?
#
loop_
_entity_poly.entity_id
_entity_poly.type
_entity_poly.pdbx_seq_one_letter_code
_entity_poly.pdbx_strand_id
1 'polypeptide(L)'
;MANGVGFVKSCFKDRADAIEELALRREGFRDLCDDFEIANNEEVRWQQSTAPERDERLAEYRELIDSMRTEIEQSLDRAVVVPLKPPRR
;
A
#
# COMPACT_ATOMS: atom_id res chain seq x y z
N MET A 1 11.47 -8.89 -7.13
CA MET A 1 11.27 -7.62 -6.40
C MET A 1 9.78 -7.43 -6.27
N ALA A 2 9.30 -7.07 -5.07
CA ALA A 2 7.93 -6.61 -4.89
C ALA A 2 7.69 -5.43 -5.86
N ASN A 3 6.48 -5.35 -6.41
CA ASN A 3 6.07 -4.21 -7.23
C ASN A 3 4.91 -3.52 -6.50
N GLY A 4 5.15 -3.13 -5.24
CA GLY A 4 4.12 -2.62 -4.36
C GLY A 4 3.43 -1.39 -4.94
N VAL A 5 4.19 -0.53 -5.61
CA VAL A 5 3.63 0.64 -6.33
C VAL A 5 2.61 0.20 -7.39
N GLY A 6 2.93 -0.84 -8.19
CA GLY A 6 2.01 -1.39 -9.17
C GLY A 6 0.75 -2.00 -8.53
N PHE A 7 0.92 -2.72 -7.42
CA PHE A 7 -0.19 -3.27 -6.66
C PHE A 7 -1.11 -2.17 -6.11
N VAL A 8 -0.55 -1.16 -5.45
CA VAL A 8 -1.30 -0.02 -4.91
C VAL A 8 -2.01 0.75 -6.03
N LYS A 9 -1.37 0.99 -7.18
CA LYS A 9 -2.05 1.59 -8.36
C LYS A 9 -3.27 0.79 -8.81
N SER A 10 -3.23 -0.54 -8.71
CA SER A 10 -4.37 -1.40 -9.06
C SER A 10 -5.54 -1.28 -8.07
N CYS A 11 -5.24 -1.03 -6.79
CA CYS A 11 -6.23 -0.79 -5.73
C CYS A 11 -6.84 0.61 -5.77
N PHE A 12 -6.05 1.62 -6.16
CA PHE A 12 -6.42 3.04 -6.16
C PHE A 12 -6.36 3.63 -7.58
N LYS A 13 -7.14 3.09 -8.49
CA LYS A 13 -7.08 3.41 -9.94
C LYS A 13 -7.21 4.90 -10.22
N ASP A 14 -8.08 5.60 -9.51
CA ASP A 14 -8.33 7.04 -9.70
C ASP A 14 -7.18 7.94 -9.20
N ARG A 15 -6.19 7.36 -8.50
CA ARG A 15 -5.04 8.08 -7.92
C ARG A 15 -3.70 7.55 -8.43
N ALA A 16 -3.70 6.78 -9.53
CA ALA A 16 -2.52 6.07 -10.03
C ALA A 16 -1.32 6.99 -10.31
N ASP A 17 -1.56 8.17 -10.89
CA ASP A 17 -0.50 9.16 -11.18
C ASP A 17 0.09 9.75 -9.89
N ALA A 18 -0.76 10.07 -8.91
CA ALA A 18 -0.30 10.59 -7.62
C ALA A 18 0.54 9.57 -6.83
N ILE A 19 0.19 8.28 -6.94
CA ILE A 19 0.96 7.18 -6.34
C ILE A 19 2.34 7.07 -6.98
N GLU A 20 2.41 7.14 -8.31
CA GLU A 20 3.67 7.09 -9.05
C GLU A 20 4.57 8.27 -8.70
N GLU A 21 4.03 9.50 -8.71
CA GLU A 21 4.79 10.69 -8.35
C GLU A 21 5.27 10.67 -6.89
N LEU A 22 4.44 10.21 -5.95
CA LEU A 22 4.80 10.17 -4.54
C LEU A 22 5.86 9.10 -4.27
N ALA A 23 5.73 7.91 -4.87
CA ALA A 23 6.71 6.83 -4.75
C ALA A 23 8.08 7.20 -5.35
N LEU A 24 8.12 8.01 -6.40
CA LEU A 24 9.38 8.52 -6.97
C LEU A 24 10.13 9.48 -6.02
N ARG A 25 9.43 10.12 -5.09
CA ARG A 25 9.97 11.20 -4.24
C ARG A 25 10.13 10.81 -2.77
N ARG A 26 9.40 9.79 -2.31
CA ARG A 26 9.32 9.38 -0.91
C ARG A 26 9.58 7.88 -0.82
N GLU A 27 10.81 7.53 -0.45
CA GLU A 27 11.21 6.15 -0.19
C GLU A 27 10.29 5.47 0.82
N GLY A 28 9.99 6.11 1.96
CA GLY A 28 9.07 5.54 2.94
C GLY A 28 7.65 5.28 2.42
N PHE A 29 7.18 6.03 1.41
CA PHE A 29 5.89 5.72 0.76
C PHE A 29 6.02 4.52 -0.18
N ARG A 30 7.15 4.38 -0.88
CA ARG A 30 7.43 3.19 -1.70
C ARG A 30 7.52 1.93 -0.82
N ASP A 31 8.20 2.03 0.32
CA ASP A 31 8.32 0.92 1.27
C ASP A 31 6.95 0.54 1.83
N LEU A 32 6.10 1.52 2.18
CA LEU A 32 4.71 1.28 2.56
C LEU A 32 3.90 0.56 1.46
N CYS A 33 4.11 0.91 0.18
CA CYS A 33 3.46 0.21 -0.92
C CYS A 33 3.91 -1.25 -1.03
N ASP A 34 5.20 -1.54 -0.81
CA ASP A 34 5.75 -2.90 -0.82
C ASP A 34 5.20 -3.71 0.36
N ASP A 35 5.17 -3.14 1.57
CA ASP A 35 4.59 -3.77 2.76
C ASP A 35 3.10 -4.07 2.58
N PHE A 36 2.37 -3.14 1.94
CA PHE A 36 0.95 -3.34 1.62
C PHE A 36 0.74 -4.52 0.67
N GLU A 37 1.54 -4.64 -0.40
CA GLU A 37 1.49 -5.80 -1.30
C GLU A 37 1.82 -7.11 -0.56
N ILE A 38 2.86 -7.10 0.27
CA ILE A 38 3.28 -8.27 1.05
C ILE A 38 2.16 -8.72 1.98
N ALA A 39 1.55 -7.81 2.74
CA ALA A 39 0.48 -8.16 3.66
C ALA A 39 -0.76 -8.70 2.96
N ASN A 40 -1.15 -8.13 1.80
CA ASN A 40 -2.25 -8.66 1.00
C ASN A 40 -1.94 -10.07 0.48
N ASN A 41 -0.71 -10.31 0.02
CA ASN A 41 -0.28 -11.64 -0.42
C ASN A 41 -0.28 -12.66 0.73
N GLU A 42 0.14 -12.26 1.93
CA GLU A 42 0.09 -13.12 3.12
C GLU A 42 -1.36 -13.40 3.55
N GLU A 43 -2.28 -12.42 3.50
CA GLU A 43 -3.69 -12.67 3.76
C GLU A 43 -4.24 -13.75 2.81
N VAL A 44 -3.96 -13.66 1.51
CA VAL A 44 -4.38 -14.66 0.50
C VAL A 44 -3.78 -16.04 0.81
N ARG A 45 -2.52 -16.11 1.27
CA ARG A 45 -1.89 -17.37 1.69
C ARG A 45 -2.61 -17.97 2.89
N TRP A 46 -2.91 -17.15 3.90
CA TRP A 46 -3.63 -17.61 5.10
C TRP A 46 -5.07 -18.02 4.79
N GLN A 47 -5.74 -17.41 3.82
CA GLN A 47 -7.07 -17.83 3.36
C GLN A 47 -7.09 -19.26 2.80
N GLN A 48 -5.95 -19.76 2.33
CA GLN A 48 -5.79 -21.12 1.82
C GLN A 48 -5.21 -22.09 2.86
N SER A 49 -4.83 -21.58 4.04
CA SER A 49 -4.24 -22.39 5.11
C SER A 49 -5.28 -23.31 5.76
N THR A 50 -4.81 -24.44 6.27
CA THR A 50 -5.56 -25.37 7.13
C THR A 50 -5.06 -25.33 8.58
N ALA A 51 -4.12 -24.44 8.90
CA ALA A 51 -3.56 -24.32 10.23
C ALA A 51 -4.61 -23.78 11.23
N PRO A 52 -4.58 -24.24 12.50
CA PRO A 52 -5.58 -23.85 13.50
C PRO A 52 -5.59 -22.35 13.81
N GLU A 53 -4.46 -21.66 13.64
CA GLU A 53 -4.30 -20.21 13.84
C GLU A 53 -4.76 -19.38 12.63
N ARG A 54 -5.30 -20.00 11.58
CA ARG A 54 -5.71 -19.30 10.35
C ARG A 54 -6.59 -18.09 10.62
N ASP A 55 -7.66 -18.26 11.38
CA ASP A 55 -8.66 -17.20 11.55
C ASP A 55 -8.10 -16.03 12.37
N GLU A 56 -7.23 -16.33 13.35
CA GLU A 56 -6.49 -15.32 14.12
C GLU A 56 -5.54 -14.53 13.20
N ARG A 57 -4.73 -15.22 12.39
CA ARG A 57 -3.81 -14.57 11.45
C ARG A 57 -4.56 -13.73 10.40
N LEU A 58 -5.69 -14.22 9.90
CA LEU A 58 -6.52 -13.46 8.97
C LEU A 58 -7.09 -12.19 9.60
N ALA A 59 -7.50 -12.24 10.87
CA ALA A 59 -7.96 -11.04 11.57
C ALA A 59 -6.83 -10.00 11.69
N GLU A 60 -5.62 -10.43 12.08
CA GLU A 60 -4.46 -9.55 12.18
C GLU A 60 -4.05 -8.93 10.84
N TYR A 61 -3.98 -9.73 9.77
CA TYR A 61 -3.64 -9.20 8.45
C TYR A 61 -4.68 -8.21 7.93
N ARG A 62 -5.96 -8.44 8.20
CA ARG A 62 -7.02 -7.48 7.80
C ARG A 62 -6.88 -6.15 8.51
N GLU A 63 -6.67 -6.17 9.82
CA GLU A 63 -6.43 -4.94 10.59
C GLU A 63 -5.19 -4.19 10.10
N LEU A 64 -4.10 -4.93 9.83
CA LEU A 64 -2.88 -4.36 9.28
C LEU A 64 -3.09 -3.75 7.89
N ILE A 65 -3.77 -4.46 6.99
CA ILE A 65 -4.11 -4.01 5.63
C ILE A 65 -4.97 -2.75 5.69
N ASP A 66 -5.98 -2.71 6.56
CA ASP A 66 -6.85 -1.54 6.72
C ASP A 66 -6.09 -0.33 7.25
N SER A 67 -5.17 -0.53 8.20
CA SER A 67 -4.28 0.52 8.71
C SER A 67 -3.38 1.08 7.61
N MET A 68 -2.71 0.21 6.85
CA MET A 68 -1.84 0.64 5.74
C MET A 68 -2.63 1.32 4.61
N ARG A 69 -3.83 0.82 4.30
CA ARG A 69 -4.74 1.47 3.34
C ARG A 69 -5.04 2.91 3.77
N THR A 70 -5.38 3.09 5.05
CA THR A 70 -5.64 4.41 5.63
C THR A 70 -4.41 5.31 5.54
N GLU A 71 -3.21 4.79 5.81
CA GLU A 71 -1.96 5.56 5.71
C GLU A 71 -1.62 5.97 4.27
N ILE A 72 -1.88 5.09 3.29
CA ILE A 72 -1.74 5.39 1.86
C ILE A 72 -2.71 6.52 1.47
N GLU A 73 -3.98 6.41 1.84
CA GLU A 73 -5.00 7.43 1.57
C GLU A 73 -4.61 8.79 2.13
N GLN A 74 -4.18 8.83 3.39
CA GLN A 74 -3.72 10.06 4.04
C GLN A 74 -2.48 10.64 3.39
N SER A 75 -1.54 9.79 2.97
CA SER A 75 -0.32 10.23 2.27
C SER A 75 -0.65 10.87 0.92
N LEU A 76 -1.60 10.29 0.18
CA LEU A 76 -2.10 10.84 -1.08
C LEU A 76 -2.85 12.16 -0.86
N ASP A 77 -3.72 12.25 0.15
CA ASP A 77 -4.46 13.47 0.46
C ASP A 77 -3.50 14.62 0.85
N ARG A 78 -2.46 14.34 1.63
CA ARG A 78 -1.42 15.33 1.97
C ARG A 78 -0.62 15.78 0.75
N ALA A 79 -0.38 14.89 -0.21
CA ALA A 79 0.28 15.22 -1.47
C ALA A 79 -0.58 16.11 -2.40
N VAL A 80 -1.91 16.03 -2.29
CA VAL A 80 -2.83 16.96 -2.97
C VAL A 80 -2.78 18.35 -2.33
N VAL A 81 -2.71 18.42 -0.99
CA VAL A 81 -2.70 19.70 -0.24
C VAL A 81 -1.38 20.46 -0.41
N VAL A 82 -0.24 19.77 -0.52
CA VAL A 82 1.05 20.37 -0.84
C VAL A 82 1.41 20.02 -2.27
N PRO A 83 1.26 20.94 -3.25
CA PRO A 83 1.56 20.64 -4.64
C PRO A 83 2.96 20.04 -4.75
N LEU A 84 3.03 18.82 -5.28
CA LEU A 84 4.24 18.09 -5.58
C LEU A 84 5.02 18.87 -6.67
N LYS A 85 5.72 19.94 -6.29
CA LYS A 85 6.48 20.77 -7.23
C LYS A 85 7.43 19.88 -8.05
N PRO A 86 7.37 19.90 -9.38
CA PRO A 86 8.31 19.12 -10.18
C PRO A 86 9.74 19.61 -9.92
N PRO A 87 10.76 18.74 -10.03
CA PRO A 87 12.14 19.18 -9.99
C PRO A 87 12.36 20.22 -11.08
N ARG A 88 12.85 21.40 -10.69
CA ARG A 88 13.24 22.43 -11.64
C ARG A 88 14.39 21.88 -12.48
N ARG A 89 14.14 21.60 -13.76
CA ARG A 89 15.18 21.41 -14.78
C ARG A 89 15.80 22.75 -15.13
#